data_AF-A0A7C3WD80-F1
#
_entry.id   AF-A0A7C3WD80-F1
#
_cell.length_a   1.000
_cell.length_b   1.000
_cell.length_c   1.000
_cell.angle_alpha   90.00
_cell.angle_beta   90.00
_cell.angle_gamma   90.00
#
_symmetry.space_group_name_H-M   'P 1'
#
loop_
_entity.id
_entity.type
_entity.pdbx_description
1 polymer ?
#
loop_
_entity_poly.entity_id
_entity_poly.type
_entity_poly.pdbx_seq_one_letter_code
_entity_poly.pdbx_strand_id
1 'polypeptide(L)' 'MADRFDPSLLYAECRRCGSPVILATGPREALLWMGIAPDTLGADCLLLYEGCPRCQPHSPQHEPRLIRFRSGAAPHPGH' A
#
# COMPACT_ATOMS: atom_id res chain seq x y z
N MET A 1 12.83 5.05 20.90
CA MET A 1 12.81 4.09 19.79
C MET A 1 11.69 4.51 18.86
N ALA A 2 11.96 4.79 17.59
CA ALA A 2 10.88 4.92 16.62
C ALA A 2 10.20 3.56 16.53
N ASP A 3 8.91 3.51 16.85
CA ASP A 3 8.08 2.34 16.66
C ASP A 3 8.22 1.91 15.19
N ARG A 4 8.75 0.70 14.96
CA ARG A 4 8.95 0.22 13.59
C ARG A 4 7.55 0.02 12.99
N PHE A 5 7.29 0.62 11.84
CA PHE A 5 6.02 0.47 11.14
C PHE A 5 5.70 -1.03 10.94
N ASP A 6 4.51 -1.45 11.36
CA ASP A 6 4.01 -2.81 11.12
C ASP A 6 3.45 -2.90 9.68
N PRO A 7 4.10 -3.64 8.76
CA PRO A 7 3.66 -3.75 7.37
C PRO A 7 2.29 -4.41 7.20
N SER A 8 1.81 -5.11 8.22
CA SER A 8 0.47 -5.69 8.24
C SER A 8 -0.63 -4.63 8.28
N LEU A 9 -0.28 -3.39 8.68
CA LEU A 9 -1.18 -2.23 8.71
C LEU A 9 -1.20 -1.44 7.39
N LEU A 10 -0.53 -1.92 6.34
CA LEU A 10 -0.54 -1.24 5.04
C LEU A 10 -1.96 -1.11 4.50
N TYR A 11 -2.32 0.12 4.16
CA TYR A 11 -3.56 0.42 3.49
C TYR A 11 -3.49 0.01 2.01
N ALA A 12 -4.60 -0.52 1.51
CA ALA A 12 -4.78 -0.94 0.13
C ALA A 12 -5.97 -0.20 -0.50
N GLU A 13 -5.76 0.44 -1.65
CA GLU A 13 -6.82 1.20 -2.33
C GLU A 13 -6.90 0.91 -3.84
N CYS A 14 -8.07 1.18 -4.40
CA CYS A 14 -8.30 1.13 -5.83
C CYS A 14 -7.87 2.44 -6.50
N ARG A 15 -6.94 2.35 -7.46
CA ARG A 15 -6.47 3.48 -8.26
C ARG A 15 -7.60 4.25 -8.98
N ARG A 16 -8.70 3.58 -9.32
CA ARG A 16 -9.78 4.15 -10.14
C ARG A 16 -10.81 4.96 -9.34
N CYS A 17 -11.10 4.55 -8.11
CA CYS A 17 -12.19 5.14 -7.32
C CYS A 17 -11.80 5.48 -5.88
N GLY A 18 -10.57 5.19 -5.45
CA GLY A 18 -10.07 5.40 -4.09
C GLY A 18 -10.73 4.50 -3.03
N SER A 19 -11.61 3.57 -3.43
CA SER A 19 -12.24 2.66 -2.48
C SER A 19 -11.21 1.70 -1.90
N PRO A 20 -11.30 1.37 -0.60
CA PRO A 20 -10.43 0.38 0.02
C PRO A 20 -10.60 -0.97 -0.67
N VAL A 21 -9.48 -1.65 -0.93
CA VAL A 21 -9.48 -3.02 -1.45
C VAL A 21 -9.26 -3.98 -0.29
N ILE A 22 -10.28 -4.80 -0.02
CA ILE A 22 -10.18 -5.84 1.00
C ILE A 22 -9.41 -7.01 0.41
N LEU A 23 -8.30 -7.35 1.04
CA LEU A 23 -7.43 -8.42 0.61
C LEU A 23 -7.90 -9.75 1.20
N ALA A 24 -7.83 -10.82 0.41
CA ALA A 24 -8.06 -12.17 0.92
C ALA A 24 -6.93 -12.63 1.86
N THR A 25 -5.71 -12.16 1.61
CA THR A 25 -4.53 -12.34 2.45
C THR A 25 -4.08 -11.02 3.04
N GLY A 26 -3.45 -11.02 4.21
CA GLY A 26 -3.00 -9.77 4.82
C GLY A 26 -2.00 -9.02 3.93
N PRO A 27 -1.83 -7.70 4.15
CA PRO A 27 -0.90 -6.88 3.36
C PRO A 27 0.54 -7.41 3.41
N ARG A 28 0.96 -7.96 4.56
CA ARG A 28 2.29 -8.53 4.74
C ARG A 28 2.53 -9.73 3.82
N GLU A 29 1.55 -10.63 3.71
CA GLU A 29 1.62 -11.80 2.82
C GLU A 29 1.62 -11.38 1.35
N ALA A 30 0.79 -10.39 0.99
CA ALA A 30 0.75 -9.84 -0.35
C ALA A 30 2.11 -9.24 -0.79
N LEU A 31 2.81 -8.56 0.11
CA LEU A 31 4.17 -8.05 -0.15
C LEU A 31 5.18 -9.16 -0.44
N LEU A 32 5.14 -10.24 0.35
CA LEU A 32 6.04 -11.38 0.18
C LEU A 32 5.81 -12.06 -1.17
N TRP A 33 4.56 -12.18 -1.62
CA TRP A 33 4.24 -12.70 -2.96
C TRP A 33 4.73 -11.80 -4.09
N MET A 34 4.81 -10.49 -3.86
CA MET A 34 5.43 -9.54 -4.79
C MET A 34 6.96 -9.54 -4.73
N GLY A 35 7.59 -10.33 -3.84
CA GLY A 35 9.04 -10.33 -3.63
C GLY A 35 9.56 -9.09 -2.89
N ILE A 36 8.70 -8.38 -2.17
CA ILE A 36 9.05 -7.18 -1.42
C ILE A 36 9.31 -7.52 0.05
N ALA A 37 10.46 -7.11 0.57
CA ALA A 37 10.80 -7.26 1.99
C ALA A 37 9.97 -6.29 2.86
N PRO A 38 9.02 -6.77 3.69
CA PRO A 38 8.10 -5.89 4.42
C PRO A 38 8.79 -4.96 5.41
N ASP A 39 9.89 -5.41 6.01
CA ASP A 39 10.67 -4.65 7.00
C ASP A 39 11.34 -3.38 6.45
N THR A 40 11.32 -3.20 5.13
CA THR A 40 11.89 -2.02 4.44
C THR A 40 10.87 -0.89 4.24
N LEU A 41 9.64 -1.09 4.71
CA LEU A 41 8.51 -0.21 4.46
C LEU A 41 8.24 0.71 5.64
N GLY A 42 7.68 1.88 5.35
CA GLY A 42 7.25 2.86 6.32
C GLY A 42 5.79 3.23 6.13
N ALA A 43 5.30 4.13 6.98
CA ALA A 43 3.95 4.68 6.91
C ALA A 43 3.70 5.54 5.64
N ASP A 44 4.75 5.81 4.86
CA ASP A 44 4.70 6.48 3.57
C ASP A 44 4.43 5.52 2.40
N CYS A 45 4.22 4.22 2.66
CA CYS A 45 3.93 3.22 1.66
C CYS A 45 2.42 2.88 1.57
N LEU A 46 1.98 2.49 0.37
CA LEU A 46 0.59 2.06 0.11
C LEU A 46 0.54 0.97 -0.97
N LEU A 47 -0.39 0.03 -0.82
CA LEU A 47 -0.74 -0.95 -1.85
C LEU A 47 -1.81 -0.36 -2.78
N LEU A 48 -1.47 -0.16 -4.05
CA LEU A 48 -2.37 0.39 -5.06
C LEU A 48 -2.81 -0.70 -6.03
N TYR A 49 -4.10 -0.95 -6.11
CA TYR A 49 -4.70 -1.91 -7.04
C TYR A 49 -5.22 -1.20 -8.30
N GLU A 50 -4.93 -1.74 -9.48
CA GLU A 50 -5.38 -1.17 -10.78
C GLU A 50 -6.91 -1.13 -10.94
N GLY A 51 -7.63 -1.94 -10.15
CA GLY A 51 -9.07 -2.01 -10.12
C GLY A 51 -9.59 -2.67 -8.85
N CYS A 52 -10.90 -2.61 -8.66
CA CYS A 52 -11.63 -3.32 -7.62
C CYS A 52 -12.88 -3.94 -8.24
N PRO A 53 -13.60 -4.84 -7.52
CA PRO A 53 -14.80 -5.48 -8.04
C PRO A 53 -15.88 -4.50 -8.53
N ARG A 54 -15.90 -3.27 -8.00
CA ARG A 54 -16.81 -2.21 -8.45
C ARG A 54 -16.37 -1.57 -9.78
N CYS A 55 -15.08 -1.31 -9.96
CA CYS A 55 -14.55 -0.65 -11.16
C CYS A 55 -14.27 -1.61 -12.33
N GLN A 56 -14.04 -2.89 -12.02
CA GLN A 56 -13.69 -3.93 -12.97
C GLN A 56 -14.33 -5.28 -12.56
N PRO A 57 -15.66 -5.41 -12.62
CA PRO A 57 -16.39 -6.59 -12.11
C PRO A 57 -16.03 -7.90 -12.81
N HIS A 58 -15.47 -7.86 -14.03
CA HIS A 58 -15.13 -9.03 -14.84
C HIS A 58 -13.63 -9.30 -14.93
N SER A 59 -12.79 -8.56 -14.20
CA SER A 59 -11.34 -8.77 -14.22
C SER A 59 -10.94 -9.60 -12.99
N PRO A 60 -10.49 -10.85 -13.16
CA PRO A 60 -10.15 -11.74 -12.03
C PRO A 60 -8.82 -11.37 -11.37
N GLN A 61 -8.05 -10.47 -11.98
CA GLN A 61 -6.72 -10.09 -11.53
C GLN A 61 -6.70 -8.60 -11.25
N HIS A 62 -6.51 -8.24 -9.98
CA HIS A 62 -6.12 -6.91 -9.57
C HIS A 62 -4.74 -7.06 -8.95
N GLU A 63 -3.69 -7.02 -9.77
CA GLU A 63 -2.33 -7.06 -9.24
C GLU A 63 -2.06 -5.74 -8.48
N PRO A 64 -1.64 -5.81 -7.21
CA PRO A 64 -1.21 -4.63 -6.48
C PRO A 64 0.13 -4.13 -7.01
N ARG A 65 0.34 -2.82 -6.84
CA ARG A 65 1.66 -2.20 -6.87
C ARG A 65 1.94 -1.55 -5.53
N LEU A 66 3.16 -1.67 -5.04
CA LEU A 66 3.60 -0.85 -3.92
C LEU A 66 3.99 0.54 -4.43
N ILE A 67 3.41 1.58 -3.83
CA ILE A 67 3.83 2.97 -4.04
C ILE A 67 4.36 3.55 -2.74
N ARG A 68 5.33 4.46 -2.86
CA ARG A 68 5.87 5.24 -1.75
C ARG A 68 5.59 6.72 -2.00
N PHE A 69 4.88 7.35 -1.08
CA PHE A 69 4.64 8.79 -1.12
C PHE A 69 5.91 9.51 -0.70
N ARG A 70 6.39 10.41 -1.56
CA ARG A 70 7.40 11.38 -1.14
C ARG A 70 6.66 12.49 -0.41
N SER A 71 6.83 12.58 0.90
CA SER A 71 6.33 13.72 1.67
C SER A 71 6.99 14.98 1.10
N GLY A 72 6.19 15.90 0.55
CA GLY A 72 6.66 17.21 0.10
C GLY A 72 6.96 18.18 1.26
N ALA A 73 7.24 17.68 2.46
CA ALA A 73 7.65 18.51 3.58
C ALA A 73 9.18 18.63 3.54
N ALA A 74 9.68 19.73 2.98
CA ALA A 74 11.02 20.18 3.32
C ALA A 74 11.13 20.23 4.85
N PRO A 75 12.25 19.77 5.46
CA PRO A 75 12.43 19.90 6.90
C PRO A 75 12.32 21.39 7.25
N HIS A 76 11.35 21.74 8.10
CA HIS A 76 11.28 23.09 8.65
C HIS A 76 12.54 23.27 9.51
N PRO A 77 13.45 24.22 9.20
CA PRO A 77 14.57 24.49 10.08
C PRO A 77 13.98 25.02 11.39
N GLY A 78 14.17 24.26 12.46
CA GLY A 78 13.81 24.69 13.81
C GLY A 78 14.59 25.95 14.17
N HIS A 79 13.88 26.95 14.67
CA HIS A 79 14.43 28.11 15.36
C HIS A 79 14.80 27.74 16.80
#